data_AF-A0A359AZD9-F1
#
_entry.id   AF-A0A359AZD9-F1
#
_cell.length_a   1.000
_cell.length_b   1.000
_cell.length_c   1.000
_cell.angle_alpha   90.00
_cell.angle_beta   90.00
_cell.angle_gamma   90.00
#
_symmetry.space_group_name_H-M   'P 1'
#
loop_
_entity.id
_entity.type
_entity.pdbx_description
1 polymer ?
#
loop_
_entity_poly.entity_id
_entity_poly.type
_entity_poly.pdbx_seq_one_letter_code
_entity_poly.pdbx_strand_id
1 'polypeptide(L)'
;AASKLLTLMDNYGKNIYRKPILAEIGIVTNLMQDFAKPEYAPLVTTSASDPWVTKLGEYNGALGVIYNDRTRSKALVEIGQVKKARTKMQKAFTKMADVINALALLEGEAAYKPIADDINEEIK
;
A
#
# COMPACT_ATOMS: atom_id res chain seq x y z
N ALA A 1 18.18 0.00 -5.47
CA ALA A 1 16.98 0.84 -5.76
C ALA A 1 15.87 0.62 -4.72
N ALA A 2 15.53 -0.64 -4.44
CA ALA A 2 14.49 -1.01 -3.46
C ALA A 2 14.79 -0.56 -2.02
N SER A 3 16.06 -0.55 -1.60
CA SER A 3 16.44 -0.04 -0.27
C SER A 3 15.98 1.41 -0.01
N LYS A 4 16.04 2.29 -1.02
CA LYS A 4 15.55 3.68 -0.88
C LYS A 4 14.04 3.76 -0.74
N LEU A 5 13.29 2.91 -1.44
CA LEU A 5 11.83 2.82 -1.28
C LEU A 5 11.45 2.28 0.10
N LEU A 6 12.22 1.33 0.64
CA LEU A 6 12.02 0.81 1.98
C LEU A 6 12.26 1.90 3.04
N THR A 7 13.35 2.67 2.91
CA THR A 7 13.62 3.81 3.80
C THR A 7 12.50 4.84 3.75
N LEU A 8 11.97 5.14 2.56
CA LEU A 8 10.81 6.02 2.42
C LEU A 8 9.59 5.47 3.18
N MET A 9 9.27 4.19 3.02
CA MET A 9 8.16 3.57 3.75
C MET A 9 8.36 3.57 5.27
N ASP A 10 9.59 3.33 5.74
CA ASP A 10 9.94 3.37 7.15
C ASP A 10 9.75 4.77 7.76
N ASN A 11 9.99 5.84 6.99
CA ASN A 11 9.77 7.22 7.43
C ASN A 11 8.30 7.53 7.74
N TYR A 12 7.37 6.82 7.10
CA TYR A 12 5.93 6.93 7.39
C TYR A 12 5.51 6.18 8.68
N GLY A 13 6.43 5.42 9.28
CA GLY A 13 6.29 4.79 10.58
C GLY A 13 5.67 3.40 10.55
N LYS A 14 5.82 2.67 11.66
CA LYS A 14 5.33 1.30 11.82
C LYS A 14 3.87 1.26 12.28
N ASN A 15 3.20 0.14 12.02
CA ASN A 15 1.83 -0.13 12.48
C ASN A 15 0.80 0.93 12.04
N ILE A 16 0.87 1.39 10.79
CA ILE A 16 -0.07 2.38 10.22
C ILE A 16 -1.54 1.92 10.41
N TYR A 17 -1.79 0.61 10.30
CA TYR A 17 -3.09 -0.03 10.54
C TYR A 17 -3.62 0.04 11.99
N ARG A 18 -2.80 0.48 12.96
CA ARG A 18 -3.23 0.71 14.36
C ARG A 18 -3.60 2.16 14.61
N LYS A 19 -3.31 3.06 13.67
CA LYS A 19 -3.65 4.49 13.80
C LYS A 19 -5.16 4.71 13.59
N PRO A 20 -5.72 5.86 13.95
CA PRO A 20 -7.08 6.22 13.55
C PRO A 20 -7.24 6.14 12.03
N ILE A 21 -8.42 5.70 11.53
CA ILE A 21 -8.65 5.44 10.09
C ILE A 21 -8.32 6.67 9.22
N LEU A 22 -8.68 7.88 9.66
CA LEU A 22 -8.31 9.12 8.95
C LEU A 22 -6.80 9.33 8.86
N ALA A 23 -6.06 9.04 9.93
CA ALA A 23 -4.61 9.16 9.95
C ALA A 23 -3.96 8.09 9.07
N GLU A 24 -4.51 6.87 9.07
CA GLU A 24 -4.09 5.79 8.18
C GLU A 24 -4.30 6.17 6.71
N ILE A 25 -5.49 6.68 6.34
CA ILE A 25 -5.77 7.14 4.97
C ILE A 25 -4.80 8.26 4.57
N GLY A 26 -4.60 9.25 5.45
CA GLY A 26 -3.69 10.36 5.18
C GLY A 26 -2.24 9.92 4.98
N ILE A 27 -1.76 8.98 5.81
CA ILE A 27 -0.41 8.42 5.68
C ILE A 27 -0.24 7.69 4.35
N VAL A 28 -1.20 6.83 3.98
CA VAL A 28 -1.13 6.09 2.72
C VAL A 28 -1.23 7.04 1.52
N THR A 29 -2.06 8.09 1.59
CA THR A 29 -2.14 9.13 0.56
C THR A 29 -0.80 9.83 0.36
N ASN A 30 -0.17 10.27 1.45
CA ASN A 30 1.10 10.98 1.39
C ASN A 30 2.22 10.08 0.85
N LEU A 31 2.26 8.81 1.27
CA LEU A 31 3.22 7.85 0.76
C LEU A 31 3.10 7.66 -0.76
N MET A 32 1.88 7.58 -1.30
CA MET A 32 1.69 7.49 -2.74
C MET A 32 2.14 8.74 -3.49
N GLN A 33 1.90 9.91 -2.92
CA GLN A 33 2.40 11.17 -3.49
C GLN A 33 3.92 11.19 -3.51
N ASP A 34 4.57 10.67 -2.48
CA ASP A 34 6.03 10.53 -2.44
C ASP A 34 6.53 9.54 -3.49
N PHE A 35 5.87 8.40 -3.68
CA PHE A 35 6.22 7.47 -4.76
C PHE A 35 6.09 8.09 -6.16
N ALA A 36 5.19 9.05 -6.35
CA ALA A 36 5.03 9.76 -7.61
C ALA A 36 6.06 10.89 -7.83
N LYS A 37 6.87 11.24 -6.82
CA LYS A 37 7.90 12.28 -6.98
C LYS A 37 8.99 11.81 -7.95
N PRO A 38 9.63 12.73 -8.71
CA PRO A 38 10.69 12.39 -9.66
C PRO A 38 11.87 11.61 -9.05
N GLU A 39 12.09 11.77 -7.75
CA GLU A 39 13.13 11.04 -6.99
C GLU A 39 12.82 9.54 -6.84
N TYR A 40 11.53 9.17 -6.73
CA TYR A 40 11.10 7.80 -6.41
C TYR A 40 10.40 7.11 -7.58
N ALA A 41 9.76 7.84 -8.49
CA ALA A 41 9.05 7.26 -9.63
C ALA A 41 9.93 6.33 -10.49
N PRO A 42 11.19 6.67 -10.85
CA PRO A 42 12.07 5.75 -11.56
C PRO A 42 12.40 4.48 -10.76
N LEU A 43 12.47 4.59 -9.42
CA LEU A 43 12.75 3.47 -8.53
C LEU A 43 11.55 2.53 -8.44
N VAL A 44 10.33 3.07 -8.43
CA VAL A 44 9.08 2.31 -8.48
C VAL A 44 9.02 1.48 -9.77
N THR A 45 9.34 2.09 -10.92
CA THR A 45 9.39 1.37 -12.20
C THR A 45 10.49 0.32 -12.26
N THR A 46 11.70 0.66 -11.81
CA THR A 46 12.83 -0.29 -11.80
C THR A 46 12.62 -1.47 -10.83
N SER A 47 11.74 -1.31 -9.83
CA SER A 47 11.39 -2.37 -8.88
C SER A 47 10.12 -3.13 -9.24
N ALA A 48 9.54 -2.88 -10.43
CA ALA A 48 8.25 -3.42 -10.85
C ALA A 48 7.11 -3.16 -9.82
N SER A 49 7.21 -2.05 -9.09
CA SER A 49 6.27 -1.69 -8.02
C SER A 49 5.06 -0.86 -8.51
N ASP A 50 4.99 -0.47 -9.79
CA ASP A 50 3.91 0.40 -10.30
C ASP A 50 2.49 -0.16 -10.08
N PRO A 51 2.19 -1.44 -10.39
CA PRO A 51 0.83 -1.98 -10.21
C PRO A 51 0.34 -1.88 -8.76
N TRP A 52 1.28 -1.91 -7.82
CA TRP A 52 1.05 -1.87 -6.39
C TRP A 52 0.72 -0.48 -5.89
N VAL A 53 1.47 0.52 -6.35
CA VAL A 53 1.20 1.93 -6.02
C VAL A 53 -0.20 2.29 -6.50
N THR A 54 -0.59 1.85 -7.70
CA THR A 54 -1.95 2.02 -8.22
C THR A 54 -2.99 1.34 -7.33
N LYS A 55 -2.80 0.06 -6.98
CA LYS A 55 -3.79 -0.70 -6.21
C LYS A 55 -3.93 -0.22 -4.76
N LEU A 56 -2.82 0.16 -4.13
CA LEU A 56 -2.82 0.78 -2.81
C LEU A 56 -3.64 2.08 -2.84
N GLY A 57 -3.57 2.84 -3.93
CA GLY A 57 -4.40 4.02 -4.15
C GLY A 57 -5.88 3.73 -4.31
N GLU A 58 -6.22 2.70 -5.08
CA GLU A 58 -7.61 2.26 -5.21
C GLU A 58 -8.21 1.86 -3.86
N TYR A 59 -7.49 1.05 -3.07
CA TYR A 59 -7.97 0.60 -1.76
C TYR A 59 -8.03 1.74 -0.74
N ASN A 60 -7.06 2.64 -0.75
CA ASN A 60 -7.06 3.81 0.12
C ASN A 60 -8.22 4.76 -0.22
N GLY A 61 -8.47 4.98 -1.52
CA GLY A 61 -9.62 5.74 -2.01
C GLY A 61 -10.95 5.10 -1.60
N ALA A 62 -11.10 3.79 -1.80
CA ALA A 62 -12.29 3.05 -1.39
C ALA A 62 -12.51 3.10 0.13
N LEU A 63 -11.44 3.00 0.93
CA LEU A 63 -11.51 3.15 2.38
C LEU A 63 -11.96 4.56 2.78
N GLY A 64 -11.47 5.59 2.08
CA GLY A 64 -11.90 6.97 2.27
C GLY A 64 -13.38 7.20 1.97
N VAL A 65 -13.89 6.64 0.86
CA VAL A 65 -15.31 6.71 0.50
C VAL A 65 -16.17 6.03 1.56
N ILE A 66 -15.86 4.77 1.92
CA ILE A 66 -16.61 4.01 2.93
C ILE A 66 -16.57 4.71 4.31
N TYR A 67 -15.44 5.32 4.67
CA TYR A 67 -15.31 6.07 5.91
C TYR A 67 -16.20 7.33 5.91
N ASN A 68 -16.18 8.11 4.81
CA ASN A 68 -17.02 9.30 4.66
C ASN A 68 -18.52 8.95 4.69
N ASP A 69 -18.91 7.86 4.03
CA ASP A 69 -20.28 7.35 4.04
C ASP A 69 -20.72 6.93 5.45
N ARG A 70 -19.83 6.30 6.24
CA ARG A 70 -20.10 5.95 7.65
C ARG A 70 -20.37 7.16 8.53
N THR A 71 -19.72 8.27 8.25
CA THR A 71 -19.96 9.53 8.97
C THR A 71 -21.36 10.08 8.68
N ARG A 72 -22.04 9.56 7.66
CA ARG A 72 -23.30 10.05 7.10
C ARG A 72 -24.50 9.07 7.23
N SER A 73 -24.32 7.77 7.54
CA SER A 73 -25.45 6.81 7.67
C SER A 73 -25.23 5.62 8.64
N LYS A 74 -26.06 4.56 8.54
CA LYS A 74 -26.38 3.54 9.57
C LYS A 74 -25.19 2.67 10.02
N ALA A 75 -24.78 2.89 11.27
CA ALA A 75 -23.54 2.39 11.90
C ALA A 75 -23.18 0.90 11.76
N LEU A 76 -24.10 -0.07 11.91
CA LEU A 76 -23.71 -1.49 12.06
C LEU A 76 -23.24 -2.17 10.76
N VAL A 77 -23.92 -1.92 9.64
CA VAL A 77 -23.54 -2.51 8.34
C VAL A 77 -22.25 -1.88 7.82
N GLU A 78 -22.09 -0.57 8.04
CA GLU A 78 -20.92 0.20 7.60
C GLU A 78 -19.67 -0.13 8.42
N ILE A 79 -19.78 -0.43 9.72
CA ILE A 79 -18.64 -0.90 10.53
C ILE A 79 -18.03 -2.18 9.94
N GLY A 80 -18.87 -3.11 9.45
CA GLY A 80 -18.41 -4.32 8.78
C GLY A 80 -17.67 -4.03 7.46
N GLN A 81 -18.15 -3.06 6.68
CA GLN A 81 -17.52 -2.66 5.41
C GLN A 81 -16.18 -1.95 5.63
N VAL A 82 -16.11 -1.02 6.61
CA VAL A 82 -14.86 -0.36 6.99
C VAL A 82 -13.80 -1.37 7.41
N LYS A 83 -14.18 -2.37 8.23
CA LYS A 83 -13.23 -3.41 8.67
C LYS A 83 -12.68 -4.21 7.47
N LYS A 84 -13.54 -4.59 6.52
CA LYS A 84 -13.13 -5.30 5.30
C LYS A 84 -12.20 -4.45 4.42
N ALA A 85 -12.56 -3.19 4.18
CA ALA A 85 -11.75 -2.27 3.38
C ALA A 85 -10.38 -2.01 4.02
N ARG A 86 -10.36 -1.82 5.34
CA ARG A 86 -9.12 -1.65 6.11
C ARG A 86 -8.22 -2.88 6.01
N THR A 87 -8.77 -4.09 6.15
CA THR A 87 -7.99 -5.32 5.99
C THR A 87 -7.42 -5.47 4.59
N LYS A 88 -8.17 -5.10 3.54
CA LYS A 88 -7.66 -5.14 2.15
C LYS A 88 -6.49 -4.17 1.97
N MET A 89 -6.62 -2.94 2.44
CA MET A 89 -5.55 -1.95 2.37
C MET A 89 -4.31 -2.38 3.17
N GLN A 90 -4.50 -2.91 4.39
CA GLN A 90 -3.40 -3.44 5.20
C GLN A 90 -2.66 -4.58 4.48
N LYS A 91 -3.39 -5.54 3.91
CA LYS A 91 -2.79 -6.65 3.16
C LYS A 91 -1.97 -6.15 1.96
N ALA A 92 -2.52 -5.21 1.20
CA ALA A 92 -1.81 -4.62 0.06
C ALA A 92 -0.52 -3.90 0.49
N PHE A 93 -0.61 -3.11 1.56
CA PHE A 93 0.56 -2.40 2.11
C PHE A 93 1.65 -3.36 2.61
N THR A 94 1.27 -4.39 3.37
CA THR A 94 2.23 -5.38 3.89
C THR A 94 2.92 -6.13 2.75
N LYS A 95 2.18 -6.57 1.74
CA LYS A 95 2.77 -7.26 0.59
C LYS A 95 3.73 -6.38 -0.20
N MET A 96 3.40 -5.10 -0.40
CA MET A 96 4.30 -4.15 -1.04
C MET A 96 5.61 -4.00 -0.26
N ALA A 97 5.53 -3.90 1.08
CA ALA A 97 6.71 -3.84 1.93
C ALA A 97 7.56 -5.12 1.85
N ASP A 98 6.91 -6.29 1.85
CA ASP A 98 7.60 -7.60 1.76
C ASP A 98 8.35 -7.75 0.43
N VAL A 99 7.76 -7.29 -0.68
CA VAL A 99 8.38 -7.31 -2.01
C VAL A 99 9.57 -6.37 -2.08
N ILE A 100 9.41 -5.13 -1.62
CA ILE A 100 10.50 -4.16 -1.59
C ILE A 100 11.64 -4.68 -0.70
N ASN A 101 11.31 -5.33 0.42
CA ASN A 101 12.30 -5.93 1.30
C ASN A 101 13.02 -7.13 0.64
N ALA A 102 12.29 -8.02 -0.04
CA ALA A 102 12.89 -9.12 -0.81
C ALA A 102 13.81 -8.61 -1.92
N LEU A 103 13.37 -7.58 -2.65
CA LEU A 103 14.18 -6.91 -3.67
C LEU A 103 15.44 -6.25 -3.08
N ALA A 104 15.32 -5.62 -1.91
CA ALA A 104 16.45 -5.02 -1.22
C ALA A 104 17.46 -6.06 -0.70
N LEU A 105 16.99 -7.25 -0.35
CA LEU A 105 17.82 -8.34 0.17
C LEU A 105 18.54 -9.12 -0.93
N LEU A 106 17.98 -9.12 -2.15
CA LEU A 106 18.47 -9.92 -3.28
C LEU A 106 19.21 -9.11 -4.35
N GLU A 107 18.98 -7.78 -4.44
CA GLU A 107 19.45 -6.85 -5.50
C GLU A 107 19.98 -7.50 -6.79
N GLY A 108 19.10 -8.28 -7.42
CA GLY A 108 19.21 -8.87 -8.75
C GLY A 108 17.82 -9.34 -9.20
N GLU A 109 17.40 -8.94 -10.41
CA GLU A 109 16.01 -9.03 -10.90
C GLU A 109 15.44 -10.47 -11.00
N ALA A 110 16.27 -11.51 -11.03
CA ALA A 110 15.79 -12.86 -11.36
C ALA A 110 14.96 -13.52 -10.24
N ALA A 111 15.21 -13.18 -8.98
CA ALA A 111 14.59 -13.86 -7.84
C ALA A 111 13.22 -13.29 -7.42
N TYR A 112 12.80 -12.14 -7.95
CA TYR A 112 11.53 -11.48 -7.58
C TYR A 112 10.34 -11.93 -8.42
N LYS A 113 10.60 -12.46 -9.62
CA LYS A 113 9.55 -12.83 -10.58
C LYS A 113 8.48 -13.75 -9.98
N PRO A 114 8.81 -14.81 -9.21
CA PRO A 114 7.81 -15.66 -8.59
C PRO A 114 6.94 -14.92 -7.57
N ILE A 115 7.53 -14.01 -6.81
CA ILE A 115 6.82 -13.24 -5.77
C ILE A 115 5.89 -12.22 -6.46
N ALA A 116 6.37 -11.48 -7.46
CA ALA A 116 5.53 -10.56 -8.24
C ALA A 116 4.38 -11.29 -8.95
N ASP A 117 4.61 -12.49 -9.46
CA ASP A 117 3.59 -13.33 -10.11
C ASP A 117 2.54 -13.86 -9.11
N ASP A 118 2.95 -14.38 -7.94
CA ASP A 118 2.04 -14.79 -6.84
C ASP A 118 1.11 -13.66 -6.42
N ILE A 119 1.64 -12.43 -6.41
CA ILE A 119 0.87 -11.24 -6.10
C ILE A 119 -0.13 -10.93 -7.21
N ASN A 120 0.29 -10.95 -8.47
CA ASN A 120 -0.61 -10.69 -9.60
C ASN A 120 -1.77 -11.69 -9.61
N GLU A 121 -1.56 -12.93 -9.13
CA GLU A 121 -2.63 -13.91 -8.92
C GLU A 121 -3.55 -13.58 -7.74
N GLU A 122 -3.01 -13.15 -6.59
CA GLU A 122 -3.83 -12.80 -5.42
C GLU A 122 -4.57 -11.45 -5.55
N ILE A 123 -4.23 -10.64 -6.55
CA ILE A 123 -4.86 -9.35 -6.86
C ILE A 123 -6.05 -9.49 -7.84
N LYS A 124 -6.26 -10.67 -8.45
CA LYS A 124 -7.43 -10.96 -9.31
C LYS A 124 -8.77 -10.94 -8.56
#